data_AF-A0A820RH23-F1
#
_entry.id   AF-A0A820RH23-F1
#
_cell.length_a   1.000
_cell.length_b   1.000
_cell.length_c   1.000
_cell.angle_alpha   90.00
_cell.angle_beta   90.00
_cell.angle_gamma   90.00
#
_symmetry.space_group_name_H-M   'P 1'
#
loop_
_entity.id
_entity.type
_entity.pdbx_description
1 polymer ?
#
loop_
_entity_poly.entity_id
_entity_poly.type
_entity_poly.pdbx_seq_one_letter_code
_entity_poly.pdbx_strand_id
1 'polypeptide(L)'
;MELESERAWLRSGQAAPSTDELPLSMDVHWRNVMIGLQHVPVDEQKFMVDAYRDYILEGNPFEILDGDNFEMAHELLNRVFESFSGKKMFVISALGPQNSGKSTLMNFLFGASFEARDGRCTKGEYF
;
A
#
# COMPACT_ATOMS: atom_id res chain seq x y z
N MET A 1 -9.26 8.61 -17.81
CA MET A 1 -9.05 10.01 -18.25
C MET A 1 -8.79 10.93 -17.06
N GLU A 2 -9.50 10.74 -15.95
CA GLU A 2 -9.31 11.48 -14.68
C GLU A 2 -8.04 11.08 -13.89
N LEU A 3 -7.67 9.78 -13.93
CA LEU A 3 -6.47 9.24 -13.26
C LEU A 3 -5.13 9.64 -13.91
N GLU A 4 -5.12 10.03 -15.19
CA GLU A 4 -3.89 10.50 -15.86
C GLU A 4 -3.54 11.93 -15.45
N SER A 5 -4.55 12.75 -15.14
CA SER A 5 -4.41 14.13 -14.67
C SER A 5 -3.83 14.22 -13.26
N GLU A 6 -4.20 13.31 -12.34
CA GLU A 6 -3.71 13.31 -10.95
C GLU A 6 -2.22 12.97 -10.82
N ARG A 7 -1.66 12.23 -11.78
CA ARG A 7 -0.26 11.76 -11.75
C ARG A 7 0.69 12.65 -12.58
N ALA A 8 0.21 13.79 -13.08
CA ALA A 8 0.99 14.69 -13.93
C ALA A 8 2.19 15.33 -13.18
N TRP A 9 2.05 15.60 -11.88
CA TRP A 9 3.10 16.21 -11.06
C TRP A 9 4.31 15.29 -10.82
N LEU A 10 4.09 13.97 -10.79
CA LEU A 10 5.16 12.97 -10.70
C LEU A 10 6.12 13.03 -11.91
N ARG A 11 5.62 13.50 -13.06
CA ARG A 11 6.41 13.63 -14.30
C ARG A 11 7.00 15.02 -14.50
N SER A 12 6.47 16.05 -13.83
CA SER A 12 6.84 17.45 -14.05
C SER A 12 7.95 17.95 -13.13
N GLY A 13 8.32 17.20 -12.09
CA GLY A 13 9.32 17.63 -11.10
C GLY A 13 8.86 18.80 -10.23
N GLN A 14 7.55 19.11 -10.23
CA GLN A 14 6.95 20.11 -9.36
C GLN A 14 6.73 19.54 -7.95
N ALA A 15 6.77 20.43 -6.95
CA ALA A 15 6.49 20.08 -5.56
C ALA A 15 5.09 19.48 -5.43
N ALA A 16 4.96 18.43 -4.61
CA ALA A 16 3.70 17.76 -4.35
C ALA A 16 2.64 18.74 -3.81
N PRO A 17 1.34 18.54 -4.12
CA PRO A 17 0.26 19.40 -3.65
C PRO A 17 0.21 19.47 -2.10
N SER A 18 -0.38 20.55 -1.59
CA SER A 18 -0.57 20.78 -0.16
C SER A 18 -1.33 19.64 0.52
N THR A 19 -1.03 19.41 1.79
CA THR A 19 -1.45 18.25 2.61
C THR A 19 -2.95 17.98 2.69
N ASP A 20 -3.79 18.95 2.34
CA ASP A 20 -5.26 18.83 2.42
C ASP A 20 -5.88 18.08 1.23
N GLU A 21 -5.11 17.79 0.17
CA GLU A 21 -5.54 17.02 -1.02
C GLU A 21 -4.80 15.67 -1.16
N LEU A 22 -3.87 15.35 -0.25
CA LEU A 22 -3.13 14.09 -0.34
C LEU A 22 -4.00 12.94 0.19
N PRO A 23 -4.15 11.84 -0.56
CA PRO A 23 -4.75 10.62 -0.02
C PRO A 23 -4.00 10.23 1.26
N LEU A 24 -4.71 9.66 2.24
CA LEU A 24 -4.14 9.16 3.49
C LEU A 24 -2.83 8.42 3.19
N SER A 25 -1.78 8.69 3.98
CA SER A 25 -0.53 7.94 3.82
C SER A 25 -0.83 6.44 3.98
N MET A 26 -0.09 5.61 3.27
CA MET A 26 -0.33 4.17 3.21
C MET A 26 -0.39 3.54 4.60
N ASP A 27 0.47 3.97 5.53
CA ASP A 27 0.49 3.53 6.92
C ASP A 27 -0.79 3.92 7.69
N VAL A 28 -1.33 5.10 7.44
CA VAL A 28 -2.59 5.55 8.06
C VAL A 28 -3.78 4.81 7.46
N HIS A 29 -3.80 4.67 6.13
CA HIS A 29 -4.84 3.90 5.45
C HIS A 29 -4.87 2.45 5.94
N TRP A 30 -3.70 1.81 6.01
CA TRP A 30 -3.53 0.45 6.53
C TRP A 30 -4.05 0.30 7.95
N ARG A 31 -3.61 1.17 8.87
CA ARG A 31 -4.06 1.14 10.27
C ARG A 31 -5.57 1.31 10.40
N ASN A 32 -6.18 2.19 9.60
CA ASN A 32 -7.63 2.35 9.59
C ASN A 32 -8.36 1.09 9.13
N VAL A 33 -7.84 0.39 8.12
CA VAL A 33 -8.41 -0.89 7.67
C VAL A 33 -8.30 -1.95 8.76
N MET A 34 -7.14 -2.06 9.41
CA MET A 34 -6.89 -3.04 10.48
C MET A 34 -7.76 -2.79 11.71
N ILE A 35 -7.84 -1.55 12.19
CA ILE A 35 -8.71 -1.15 13.31
C ILE A 35 -10.18 -1.36 12.92
N GLY A 36 -10.55 -0.97 11.70
CA GLY A 36 -11.91 -1.15 11.18
C GLY A 36 -12.32 -2.61 11.22
N LEU A 37 -11.49 -3.53 10.74
CA LEU A 37 -11.81 -4.95 10.71
C LEU A 37 -12.08 -5.53 12.11
N GLN A 38 -11.40 -5.02 13.15
CA GLN A 38 -11.58 -5.46 14.54
C GLN A 38 -12.87 -4.93 15.19
N HIS A 39 -13.37 -3.78 14.76
CA HIS A 39 -14.47 -3.07 15.42
C HIS A 39 -15.77 -3.07 14.63
N VAL A 40 -15.71 -3.35 13.32
CA VAL A 40 -16.88 -3.43 12.44
C VAL A 40 -17.60 -4.78 12.68
N PRO A 41 -18.95 -4.78 12.75
CA PRO A 41 -19.73 -6.02 12.86
C PRO A 41 -19.36 -7.06 11.80
N VAL A 42 -19.41 -8.34 12.17
CA VAL A 42 -18.94 -9.46 11.31
C VAL A 42 -19.64 -9.47 9.94
N ASP A 43 -20.91 -9.10 9.90
CA ASP A 43 -21.72 -8.97 8.69
C ASP A 43 -21.26 -7.86 7.74
N GLU A 44 -20.65 -6.80 8.28
CA GLU A 44 -20.10 -5.68 7.51
C GLU A 44 -18.62 -5.87 7.14
N GLN A 45 -17.88 -6.74 7.84
CA GLN A 45 -16.47 -7.00 7.53
C GLN A 45 -16.25 -7.47 6.10
N LYS A 46 -17.22 -8.17 5.50
CA LYS A 46 -17.12 -8.61 4.10
C LYS A 46 -16.95 -7.41 3.16
N PHE A 47 -17.69 -6.33 3.39
CA PHE A 47 -17.59 -5.11 2.59
C PHE A 47 -16.18 -4.50 2.68
N MET A 48 -15.63 -4.42 3.90
CA MET A 48 -14.26 -3.91 4.12
C MET A 48 -13.22 -4.75 3.38
N VAL A 49 -13.31 -6.08 3.46
CA VAL A 49 -12.40 -6.99 2.75
C VAL A 49 -12.52 -6.87 1.24
N ASP A 50 -13.73 -6.76 0.70
CA ASP A 50 -13.95 -6.59 -0.74
C ASP A 50 -13.39 -5.25 -1.22
N ALA A 51 -13.62 -4.16 -0.49
CA ALA A 51 -13.05 -2.85 -0.80
C ALA A 51 -11.52 -2.87 -0.78
N TYR A 52 -10.93 -3.55 0.21
CA TYR A 52 -9.48 -3.68 0.31
C TYR A 52 -8.88 -4.56 -0.80
N ARG A 53 -9.59 -5.62 -1.21
CA ARG A 53 -9.20 -6.41 -2.38
C ARG A 53 -9.17 -5.54 -3.63
N ASP A 54 -10.20 -4.75 -3.86
CA ASP A 54 -10.29 -3.91 -5.06
C ASP A 54 -9.18 -2.85 -5.06
N TYR A 55 -8.86 -2.27 -3.89
CA TYR A 55 -7.70 -1.39 -3.70
C TYR A 55 -6.37 -2.05 -4.13
N ILE A 56 -6.12 -3.31 -3.74
CA ILE A 56 -4.92 -4.06 -4.14
C ILE A 56 -4.94 -4.36 -5.65
N LEU A 57 -6.10 -4.72 -6.21
CA LEU A 57 -6.26 -5.03 -7.64
C LEU A 57 -6.00 -3.81 -8.54
N GLU A 58 -6.23 -2.60 -8.04
CA GLU A 58 -5.89 -1.34 -8.71
C GLU A 58 -4.37 -1.05 -8.70
N GLY A 59 -3.57 -1.89 -8.05
CA GLY A 59 -2.12 -1.75 -7.96
C GLY A 59 -1.67 -0.72 -6.93
N ASN A 60 -2.54 -0.39 -5.96
CA ASN A 60 -2.14 0.45 -4.85
C ASN A 60 -1.25 -0.34 -3.88
N PRO A 61 -0.20 0.30 -3.33
CA PRO A 61 0.72 -0.37 -2.43
C PRO A 61 0.04 -0.68 -1.08
N PHE A 62 0.39 -1.79 -0.47
CA PHE A 62 -0.12 -2.18 0.85
C PHE A 62 0.96 -2.77 1.76
N GLU A 63 0.70 -2.77 3.07
CA GLU A 63 1.60 -3.31 4.08
C GLU A 63 1.19 -4.76 4.40
N ILE A 64 2.16 -5.66 4.62
CA ILE A 64 1.87 -7.04 5.08
C ILE A 64 2.20 -7.21 6.56
N LEU A 65 3.28 -6.55 6.98
CA LEU A 65 3.85 -6.63 8.32
C LEU A 65 3.98 -5.22 8.87
N ASP A 66 3.31 -4.94 9.98
CA ASP A 66 3.41 -3.67 10.69
C ASP A 66 4.86 -3.43 11.14
N GLY A 67 5.47 -2.36 10.62
CA GLY A 67 6.86 -2.01 10.93
C GLY A 67 7.15 -1.59 12.38
N ASP A 68 6.14 -1.23 13.18
CA ASP A 68 6.30 -0.84 14.58
C ASP A 68 6.03 -2.01 15.54
N ASN A 69 5.06 -2.89 15.22
CA ASN A 69 4.61 -3.97 16.11
C ASN A 69 4.98 -5.38 15.63
N PHE A 70 5.55 -5.54 14.43
CA PHE A 70 5.82 -6.84 13.78
C PHE A 70 4.58 -7.73 13.68
N GLU A 71 3.39 -7.11 13.58
CA GLU A 71 2.12 -7.81 13.45
C GLU A 71 1.79 -8.02 11.98
N MET A 72 1.50 -9.26 11.58
CA MET A 72 1.08 -9.59 10.22
C MET A 72 -0.44 -9.52 10.13
N ALA A 73 -0.97 -8.87 9.09
CA ALA A 73 -2.40 -8.82 8.81
C ALA A 73 -2.95 -10.12 8.20
N HIS A 74 -2.62 -11.26 8.81
CA HIS A 74 -2.88 -12.59 8.30
C HIS A 74 -4.36 -12.84 8.01
N GLU A 75 -5.26 -12.40 8.88
CA GLU A 75 -6.72 -12.59 8.68
C GLU A 75 -7.24 -11.84 7.46
N LEU A 76 -6.91 -10.54 7.35
CA LEU A 76 -7.31 -9.70 6.21
C LEU A 76 -6.74 -10.26 4.92
N LEU A 77 -5.43 -10.51 4.88
CA LEU A 77 -4.74 -10.96 3.68
C LEU A 77 -5.24 -12.34 3.24
N ASN A 78 -5.49 -13.29 4.14
CA ASN A 78 -6.08 -14.57 3.74
C ASN A 78 -7.43 -14.39 3.05
N ARG A 79 -8.33 -13.58 3.64
CA ARG A 79 -9.66 -13.33 3.07
C ARG A 79 -9.60 -12.61 1.72
N VAL A 80 -8.65 -11.68 1.56
CA VAL A 80 -8.40 -10.99 0.29
C VAL A 80 -7.84 -11.97 -0.76
N PHE A 81 -6.81 -12.73 -0.39
CA PHE A 81 -6.09 -13.64 -1.29
C PHE A 81 -6.85 -14.93 -1.63
N GLU A 82 -7.88 -15.30 -0.87
CA GLU A 82 -8.82 -16.37 -1.25
C GLU A 82 -9.39 -16.17 -2.66
N SER A 83 -9.67 -14.91 -3.03
CA SER A 83 -10.16 -14.54 -4.37
C SER A 83 -9.11 -14.69 -5.50
N PHE A 84 -7.85 -14.90 -5.13
CA PHE A 84 -6.73 -15.16 -6.04
C PHE A 84 -6.35 -16.65 -6.08
N SER A 85 -7.09 -17.52 -5.39
CA SER A 85 -6.85 -18.95 -5.39
C SER A 85 -6.77 -19.52 -6.82
N GLY A 86 -5.77 -20.39 -7.05
CA GLY A 86 -5.50 -20.98 -8.36
C GLY A 86 -4.78 -20.07 -9.37
N LYS A 87 -4.54 -18.80 -9.04
CA LYS A 87 -3.71 -17.91 -9.87
C LYS A 87 -2.24 -18.02 -9.46
N LYS A 88 -1.33 -17.93 -10.43
CA LYS A 88 0.11 -17.81 -10.16
C LYS A 88 0.43 -16.37 -9.80
N MET A 89 1.04 -16.16 -8.63
CA MET A 89 1.55 -14.85 -8.21
C MET A 89 3.05 -14.78 -8.43
N PHE A 90 3.52 -13.65 -8.93
CA PHE A 90 4.94 -13.33 -9.01
C PHE A 90 5.27 -12.31 -7.94
N VAL A 91 6.25 -12.62 -7.09
CA VAL A 91 6.60 -11.81 -5.93
C VAL A 91 8.00 -11.23 -6.16
N ILE A 92 8.11 -9.91 -6.15
CA ILE A 92 9.38 -9.18 -6.24
C ILE A 92 9.62 -8.52 -4.89
N SER A 93 10.78 -8.75 -4.29
CA SER A 93 11.16 -8.14 -3.01
C SER A 93 12.48 -7.40 -3.17
N ALA A 94 12.60 -6.24 -2.55
CA ALA A 94 13.83 -5.47 -2.45
C ALA A 94 14.22 -5.33 -0.97
N LEU A 95 15.29 -6.01 -0.57
CA LEU A 95 15.82 -6.00 0.79
C LEU A 95 17.20 -5.33 0.82
N GLY A 96 17.50 -4.58 1.88
CA GLY A 96 18.80 -3.94 2.04
C GLY A 96 18.81 -2.82 3.08
N PRO A 97 20.01 -2.26 3.40
CA PRO A 97 20.19 -1.24 4.43
C PRO A 97 19.22 -0.05 4.28
N GLN A 98 18.85 0.57 5.39
CA GLN A 98 18.02 1.79 5.35
C GLN A 98 18.65 2.86 4.44
N ASN A 99 17.80 3.64 3.77
CA ASN A 99 18.19 4.67 2.80
C ASN A 99 19.04 4.21 1.59
N SER A 100 18.98 2.93 1.22
CA SER A 100 19.71 2.39 0.06
C SER A 100 18.99 2.55 -1.29
N GLY A 101 17.99 3.44 -1.40
CA GLY A 101 17.28 3.71 -2.66
C GLY A 101 16.32 2.62 -3.16
N LYS A 102 15.90 1.67 -2.31
CA LYS A 102 15.03 0.54 -2.70
C LYS A 102 13.69 1.01 -3.29
N SER A 103 13.00 1.92 -2.60
CA SER A 103 11.73 2.48 -3.05
C SER A 103 11.91 3.28 -4.35
N THR A 104 13.01 4.02 -4.49
CA THR A 104 13.38 4.69 -5.74
C THR A 104 13.54 3.71 -6.90
N LEU A 105 14.21 2.58 -6.67
CA LEU A 105 14.40 1.54 -7.68
C LEU A 105 13.08 0.87 -8.07
N MET A 106 12.24 0.51 -7.10
CA MET A 106 10.94 -0.12 -7.37
C MET A 106 9.98 0.83 -8.07
N ASN A 107 9.97 2.11 -7.70
CA ASN A 107 9.20 3.14 -8.40
C ASN A 107 9.67 3.30 -9.85
N PHE A 108 10.99 3.26 -10.09
CA PHE A 108 11.55 3.37 -11.45
C PHE A 108 11.25 2.13 -12.32
N LEU A 109 11.49 0.93 -11.78
CA LEU A 109 11.36 -0.32 -12.54
C LEU A 109 9.91 -0.73 -12.79
N PHE A 110 9.02 -0.45 -11.84
CA PHE A 110 7.65 -0.96 -11.86
C PHE A 110 6.58 0.13 -11.85
N GLY A 111 6.97 1.42 -11.83
CA GLY A 111 6.01 2.52 -11.67
C GLY A 111 5.28 2.47 -10.32
N ALA A 112 5.84 1.74 -9.36
CA ALA A 112 5.25 1.61 -8.04
C ALA A 112 5.18 3.01 -7.38
N SER A 113 4.13 3.27 -6.62
CA SER A 113 3.89 4.59 -6.01
C SER A 113 4.32 4.61 -4.54
N PHE A 114 5.45 3.98 -4.20
CA PHE A 114 5.95 3.99 -2.82
C PHE A 114 6.41 5.37 -2.41
N GLU A 115 6.13 5.78 -1.17
CA GLU A 115 6.71 6.99 -0.60
C GLU A 115 8.24 6.87 -0.53
N ALA A 116 8.93 7.69 -1.33
CA ALA A 116 10.37 7.86 -1.27
C ALA A 116 10.66 9.30 -0.81
N ARG A 117 11.03 9.47 0.47
CA ARG A 117 11.43 10.77 1.02
C ARG A 117 12.77 10.63 1.74
N ASP A 118 13.63 11.62 1.54
CA ASP A 118 14.90 11.75 2.26
C ASP A 118 14.59 11.94 3.76
N GLY A 119 15.03 11.01 4.61
CA GLY A 119 14.88 11.09 6.07
C GLY A 119 13.67 10.38 6.71
N ARG A 120 12.72 9.82 5.94
CA ARG A 120 11.74 8.83 6.46
C ARG A 120 11.97 7.50 5.77
N CYS A 121 12.61 6.56 6.48
CA CYS A 121 12.70 5.20 5.97
C CYS A 121 11.32 4.55 6.02
N THR A 122 10.99 3.84 4.94
CA THR A 122 9.95 2.81 4.88
C THR A 122 10.08 1.92 6.13
N LYS A 123 9.05 1.87 6.97
CA LYS A 123 8.99 1.05 8.18
C LYS A 123 7.97 -0.07 7.96
N GLY A 124 8.41 -1.31 7.81
CA GLY A 124 7.52 -2.43 7.49
C GLY A 124 7.87 -3.08 6.15
N GLU A 125 7.14 -4.14 5.79
CA GLU A 125 7.24 -4.78 4.46
C GLU A 125 6.02 -4.42 3.62
N TYR A 126 6.28 -3.84 2.45
CA TYR A 126 5.27 -3.33 1.53
C TYR A 126 5.33 -4.08 0.20
N PHE A 127 4.17 -4.31 -0.39
CA PHE A 127 4.00 -4.99 -1.68
C PHE A 127 3.23 -4.13 -2.67
#